data_AF-A0A7X6XP90-F1
#
_entry.id   AF-A0A7X6XP90-F1
#
_cell.length_a   1.000
_cell.length_b   1.000
_cell.length_c   1.000
_cell.angle_alpha   90.00
_cell.angle_beta   90.00
_cell.angle_gamma   90.00
#
_symmetry.space_group_name_H-M   'P 1'
#
loop_
_entity.id
_entity.type
_entity.pdbx_description
1 polymer ?
#
loop_
_entity_poly.entity_id
_entity_poly.type
_entity_poly.pdbx_seq_one_letter_code
_entity_poly.pdbx_strand_id
1 'polypeptide(L)'
;MRALVITALLVASAAVAHAAERLAIEACDYPNAAAAAAAWKPVENADAVQLAPEKTPDGKPALAFRCDMPRMKERAYWDRSVALNLARFGRITFWVKGVGDATAIGGCNLYFNAGKGWYGATFAPLGSTWQRIVLDRGAFGTEGTPEGWSAIRGLRLAFWKAQPRRITVYLGPIETVSTDVVVVRNARVGDEAQTYSELASSILLRAGIDVGTVDDVDVEEGVLQGKQIAVYPLNPQPSEKELDAVEAFVREGGRVLACYAQHPRMAALLGLEGMTHQRAEYPGQFSRMRFVPDAPPGFPAEVRQASWNIERVRPAGQGARVLAEWQDGEGKATGFPAIILSNTGAYVSHVLLRDDAENKQRMLAALLGYLRPEIWETTTRNALARAGEFGRWRTFGAAERGIRALAKQTGRTATVEPELAAARRAYALANSHRNARRFTEVLEPAAEVQR
;
A
#
# COMPACT_ATOMS: atom_id res chain seq x y z
N MET A 1 23.44 -4.44 -57.34
CA MET A 1 23.13 -3.57 -56.18
C MET A 1 21.63 -3.32 -56.14
N ARG A 2 20.88 -4.05 -55.30
CA ARG A 2 19.47 -3.77 -54.99
C ARG A 2 19.41 -3.55 -53.49
N ALA A 3 19.15 -2.31 -53.09
CA ALA A 3 19.05 -1.92 -51.69
C ALA A 3 17.71 -2.41 -51.13
N LEU A 4 17.79 -3.21 -50.06
CA LEU A 4 16.66 -3.70 -49.28
C LEU A 4 16.29 -2.61 -48.27
N VAL A 5 15.16 -1.94 -48.45
CA VAL A 5 14.61 -1.00 -47.46
C VAL A 5 13.78 -1.82 -46.47
N ILE A 6 14.30 -1.99 -45.25
CA ILE A 6 13.56 -2.58 -44.14
C ILE A 6 12.78 -1.45 -43.46
N THR A 7 11.47 -1.42 -43.68
CA THR A 7 10.57 -0.52 -42.95
C THR A 7 10.31 -1.10 -41.56
N ALA A 8 10.98 -0.56 -40.55
CA ALA A 8 10.68 -0.85 -39.15
C ALA A 8 9.35 -0.19 -38.77
N LEU A 9 8.29 -0.98 -38.66
CA LEU A 9 7.03 -0.54 -38.07
C LEU A 9 7.22 -0.38 -36.55
N LEU A 10 7.44 0.85 -36.11
CA LEU A 10 7.27 1.23 -34.71
C LEU A 10 5.78 1.15 -34.37
N VAL A 11 5.35 0.04 -33.80
CA VAL A 11 4.07 -0.04 -33.10
C VAL A 11 4.23 0.76 -31.81
N ALA A 12 3.85 2.04 -31.87
CA ALA A 12 3.65 2.85 -30.68
C ALA A 12 2.44 2.30 -29.94
N SER A 13 2.65 1.36 -29.01
CA SER A 13 1.67 0.99 -28.01
C SER A 13 1.40 2.22 -27.15
N ALA A 14 0.30 2.91 -27.42
CA ALA A 14 -0.20 3.97 -26.58
C ALA A 14 -0.43 3.39 -25.18
N ALA A 15 0.45 3.73 -24.23
CA ALA A 15 0.26 3.43 -22.83
C ALA A 15 -0.99 4.21 -22.38
N VAL A 16 -2.13 3.52 -22.33
CA VAL A 16 -3.33 4.06 -21.70
C VAL A 16 -3.00 4.15 -20.22
N ALA A 17 -2.81 5.37 -19.72
CA ALA A 17 -2.65 5.61 -18.29
C ALA A 17 -3.90 5.07 -17.59
N HIS A 18 -3.75 3.93 -16.90
CA HIS A 18 -4.83 3.36 -16.11
C HIS A 18 -5.00 4.25 -14.86
N ALA A 19 -6.00 5.13 -14.89
CA ALA A 19 -6.36 5.86 -13.68
C ALA A 19 -6.91 4.86 -12.66
N ALA A 20 -6.42 4.91 -11.42
CA ALA A 20 -6.92 4.05 -10.35
C ALA A 20 -8.44 4.17 -10.24
N GLU A 21 -9.14 3.03 -10.33
CA GLU A 21 -10.59 2.96 -10.26
C GLU A 21 -11.03 3.42 -8.86
N ARG A 22 -12.05 4.28 -8.81
CA ARG A 22 -12.63 4.77 -7.58
C ARG A 22 -14.10 4.43 -7.53
N LEU A 23 -14.53 3.91 -6.39
CA LEU A 23 -15.94 3.62 -6.12
C LEU A 23 -16.36 4.36 -4.85
N ALA A 24 -17.44 5.13 -4.94
CA ALA A 24 -18.08 5.70 -3.77
C ALA A 24 -18.86 4.60 -3.03
N ILE A 25 -18.49 4.36 -1.77
CA ILE A 25 -19.22 3.48 -0.84
C ILE A 25 -20.37 4.28 -0.21
N GLU A 26 -20.09 5.53 0.15
CA GLU A 26 -21.06 6.52 0.65
C GLU A 26 -20.65 7.90 0.10
N ALA A 27 -21.54 8.55 -0.64
CA ALA A 27 -21.29 9.87 -1.22
C ALA A 27 -21.59 11.03 -0.26
N CYS A 28 -22.35 10.78 0.82
CA CYS A 28 -22.88 11.78 1.76
C CYS A 28 -23.75 12.87 1.12
N ASP A 29 -24.12 12.74 -0.16
CA ASP A 29 -24.84 13.74 -0.94
C ASP A 29 -26.34 13.48 -0.91
N TYR A 30 -26.96 13.78 0.23
CA TYR A 30 -28.40 13.65 0.41
C TYR A 30 -29.10 14.99 0.22
N PRO A 31 -30.29 15.02 -0.41
CA PRO A 31 -31.01 16.26 -0.67
C PRO A 31 -31.51 16.96 0.61
N ASN A 32 -31.70 16.21 1.70
CA ASN A 32 -32.13 16.72 2.99
C ASN A 32 -31.83 15.71 4.12
N ALA A 33 -32.01 16.15 5.37
CA ALA A 33 -31.77 15.32 6.55
C ALA A 33 -32.70 14.09 6.64
N ALA A 34 -33.94 14.17 6.15
CA ALA A 34 -34.85 13.04 6.16
C ALA A 34 -34.36 11.90 5.24
N ALA A 35 -33.81 12.24 4.07
CA ALA A 35 -33.20 11.27 3.16
C ALA A 35 -31.95 10.61 3.77
N ALA A 36 -31.09 11.39 4.44
CA ALA A 36 -29.93 10.84 5.17
C ALA A 36 -30.35 9.90 6.31
N ALA A 37 -31.35 10.30 7.11
CA ALA A 37 -31.90 9.50 8.19
C ALA A 37 -32.60 8.21 7.71
N ALA A 38 -33.20 8.22 6.51
CA ALA A 38 -33.79 7.02 5.93
C ALA A 38 -32.74 6.01 5.44
N ALA A 39 -31.57 6.49 5.00
CA ALA A 39 -30.50 5.63 4.49
C ALA A 39 -29.66 4.97 5.61
N TRP A 40 -29.49 5.67 6.74
CA TRP A 40 -28.73 5.18 7.89
C TRP A 40 -29.66 4.85 9.05
N LYS A 41 -29.75 3.56 9.40
CA LYS A 41 -30.54 3.07 10.51
C LYS A 41 -29.73 3.23 11.81
N PRO A 42 -30.14 4.12 12.73
CA PRO A 42 -29.56 4.12 14.07
C PRO A 42 -29.90 2.82 14.77
N VAL A 43 -28.97 2.30 15.56
CA VAL A 43 -29.19 1.10 16.38
C VAL A 43 -29.08 1.47 17.86
N GLU A 44 -29.79 0.74 18.71
CA GLU A 44 -29.98 1.04 20.13
C GLU A 44 -30.64 2.42 20.32
N ASN A 45 -30.02 3.30 21.12
CA ASN A 45 -30.55 4.61 21.48
C ASN A 45 -29.96 5.75 20.61
N ALA A 46 -29.27 5.42 19.52
CA ALA A 46 -28.64 6.41 18.65
C ALA A 46 -29.68 7.31 17.96
N ASP A 47 -29.33 8.58 17.78
CA ASP A 47 -30.19 9.55 17.09
C ASP A 47 -30.10 9.37 15.57
N ALA A 48 -31.13 9.83 14.84
CA ALA A 48 -31.12 9.83 13.39
C ALA A 48 -29.99 10.70 12.81
N VAL A 49 -29.34 10.22 11.74
CA VAL A 49 -28.27 10.96 11.04
C VAL A 49 -28.80 12.29 10.50
N GLN A 50 -27.98 13.34 10.62
CA GLN A 50 -28.27 14.67 10.08
C GLN A 50 -27.25 15.05 9.00
N LEU A 51 -27.53 16.12 8.25
CA LEU A 51 -26.51 16.76 7.42
C LEU A 51 -25.55 17.56 8.30
N ALA A 52 -24.25 17.47 8.03
CA ALA A 52 -23.28 18.31 8.71
C ALA A 52 -23.42 19.77 8.26
N PRO A 53 -23.24 20.75 9.17
CA PRO A 53 -23.33 22.18 8.83
C PRO A 53 -22.11 22.68 8.04
N GLU A 54 -21.04 21.90 7.96
CA GLU A 54 -19.82 22.23 7.23
C GLU A 54 -19.45 21.13 6.24
N LYS A 55 -18.79 21.54 5.16
CA LYS A 55 -18.23 20.64 4.14
C LYS A 55 -16.85 20.14 4.55
N THR A 56 -16.43 19.04 3.95
CA THR A 56 -15.06 18.54 4.04
C THR A 56 -14.06 19.54 3.41
N PRO A 57 -12.75 19.39 3.67
CA PRO A 57 -11.74 20.29 3.09
C PRO A 57 -11.69 20.31 1.56
N ASP A 58 -12.15 19.26 0.89
CA ASP A 58 -12.29 19.15 -0.57
C ASP A 58 -13.67 19.61 -1.09
N GLY A 59 -14.48 20.24 -0.23
CA GLY A 59 -15.76 20.85 -0.60
C GLY A 59 -16.92 19.88 -0.79
N LYS A 60 -16.78 18.62 -0.34
CA LYS A 60 -17.82 17.59 -0.41
C LYS A 60 -18.81 17.71 0.77
N PRO A 61 -20.07 17.27 0.61
CA PRO A 61 -21.02 17.19 1.71
C PRO A 61 -20.58 16.19 2.76
N ALA A 62 -21.07 16.36 3.99
CA ALA A 62 -20.79 15.49 5.12
C ALA A 62 -22.04 15.21 5.95
N LEU A 63 -22.02 14.11 6.69
CA LEU A 63 -23.08 13.69 7.60
C LEU A 63 -22.66 13.93 9.06
N ALA A 64 -23.63 14.14 9.94
CA ALA A 64 -23.44 14.33 11.36
C ALA A 64 -24.06 13.18 12.16
N PHE A 65 -23.20 12.49 12.91
CA PHE A 65 -23.54 11.37 13.79
C PHE A 65 -23.44 11.82 15.25
N ARG A 66 -24.59 12.10 15.87
CA ARG A 66 -24.65 12.57 17.25
C ARG A 66 -24.51 11.40 18.22
N CYS A 67 -23.45 11.43 19.02
CA CYS A 67 -23.16 10.44 20.04
C CYS A 67 -23.48 11.01 21.42
N ASP A 68 -24.67 10.70 21.94
CA ASP A 68 -25.06 10.99 23.33
C ASP A 68 -24.67 9.83 24.24
N MET A 69 -23.37 9.70 24.57
CA MET A 69 -22.84 8.55 25.30
C MET A 69 -23.47 8.28 26.68
N PRO A 70 -24.01 9.27 27.42
CA PRO A 70 -24.87 8.98 28.57
C PRO A 70 -26.03 8.03 28.29
N ARG A 71 -26.63 8.07 27.08
CA ARG A 71 -27.75 7.20 26.66
C ARG A 71 -27.29 5.83 26.11
N MET A 72 -25.99 5.65 25.89
CA MET A 72 -25.43 4.43 25.30
C MET A 72 -24.91 3.49 26.38
N LYS A 73 -25.10 2.19 26.18
CA LYS A 73 -24.50 1.17 27.04
C LYS A 73 -23.01 1.04 26.74
N GLU A 74 -22.67 0.70 25.50
CA GLU A 74 -21.29 0.41 25.07
C GLU A 74 -20.84 1.25 23.88
N ARG A 75 -21.72 1.53 22.92
CA ARG A 75 -21.38 2.27 21.70
C ARG A 75 -22.61 2.91 21.08
N ALA A 76 -22.40 3.98 20.31
CA ALA A 76 -23.37 4.48 19.35
C ALA A 76 -22.98 3.98 17.96
N TYR A 77 -23.93 3.43 17.20
CA TYR A 77 -23.65 2.95 15.84
C TYR A 77 -24.85 3.04 14.92
N TRP A 78 -24.54 3.09 13.63
CA TRP A 78 -25.50 3.20 12.55
C TRP A 78 -25.16 2.19 11.47
N ASP A 79 -26.20 1.58 10.93
CA ASP A 79 -26.12 0.59 9.86
C ASP A 79 -26.72 1.16 8.58
N ARG A 80 -26.09 0.87 7.46
CA ARG A 80 -26.61 1.17 6.14
C ARG A 80 -26.58 -0.09 5.28
N SER A 81 -27.70 -0.38 4.62
CA SER A 81 -27.75 -1.42 3.59
C SER A 81 -27.08 -0.92 2.32
N VAL A 82 -26.20 -1.75 1.75
CA VAL A 82 -25.50 -1.48 0.49
C VAL A 82 -25.50 -2.76 -0.35
N ALA A 83 -25.15 -2.66 -1.62
CA ALA A 83 -24.90 -3.82 -2.47
C ALA A 83 -23.66 -3.50 -3.31
N LEU A 84 -22.48 -3.92 -2.81
CA LEU A 84 -21.20 -3.53 -3.37
C LEU A 84 -20.32 -4.76 -3.61
N ASN A 85 -19.68 -4.78 -4.78
CA ASN A 85 -18.54 -5.65 -5.03
C ASN A 85 -17.27 -4.82 -4.80
N LEU A 86 -16.64 -5.03 -3.64
CA LEU A 86 -15.40 -4.38 -3.27
C LEU A 86 -14.18 -5.28 -3.54
N ALA A 87 -14.35 -6.43 -4.19
CA ALA A 87 -13.29 -7.42 -4.37
C ALA A 87 -12.05 -6.82 -5.03
N ARG A 88 -12.21 -5.92 -6.00
CA ARG A 88 -11.08 -5.32 -6.75
C ARG A 88 -10.42 -4.14 -6.04
N PHE A 89 -10.91 -3.71 -4.88
CA PHE A 89 -10.41 -2.52 -4.20
C PHE A 89 -9.58 -2.88 -2.97
N GLY A 90 -8.51 -2.10 -2.74
CA GLY A 90 -7.49 -2.39 -1.73
C GLY A 90 -7.42 -1.37 -0.59
N ARG A 91 -8.03 -0.20 -0.77
CA ARG A 91 -7.94 0.93 0.16
C ARG A 91 -9.26 1.65 0.29
N ILE A 92 -9.62 2.01 1.51
CA ILE A 92 -10.81 2.79 1.87
C ILE A 92 -10.35 4.11 2.47
N THR A 93 -11.00 5.20 2.06
CA THR A 93 -10.63 6.55 2.48
C THR A 93 -11.85 7.40 2.76
N PHE A 94 -11.78 8.24 3.79
CA PHE A 94 -12.86 9.14 4.17
C PHE A 94 -12.34 10.27 5.05
N TRP A 95 -13.13 11.34 5.19
CA TRP A 95 -12.85 12.43 6.11
C TRP A 95 -13.63 12.26 7.41
N VAL A 96 -13.00 12.56 8.55
CA VAL A 96 -13.66 12.57 9.87
C VAL A 96 -13.31 13.84 10.65
N LYS A 97 -14.24 14.29 11.49
CA LYS A 97 -14.00 15.36 12.48
C LYS A 97 -14.89 15.15 13.71
N GLY A 98 -14.33 15.32 14.90
CA GLY A 98 -15.08 15.39 16.15
C GLY A 98 -15.47 16.83 16.50
N VAL A 99 -16.72 17.04 16.91
CA VAL A 99 -17.23 18.32 17.43
C VAL A 99 -17.82 18.10 18.81
N GLY A 100 -17.20 18.69 19.84
CA GLY A 100 -17.54 18.48 21.24
C GLY A 100 -16.39 17.84 22.01
N ASP A 101 -16.71 17.00 22.99
CA ASP A 101 -15.74 16.39 23.88
C ASP A 101 -15.23 15.05 23.34
N ALA A 102 -14.02 15.05 22.76
CA ALA A 102 -13.40 13.86 22.18
C ALA A 102 -13.18 12.72 23.19
N THR A 103 -13.12 13.02 24.50
CA THR A 103 -12.98 12.00 25.55
C THR A 103 -14.23 11.14 25.70
N ALA A 104 -15.35 11.50 25.06
CA ALA A 104 -16.55 10.67 24.97
C ALA A 104 -16.28 9.32 24.27
N ILE A 105 -15.33 9.28 23.32
CA ILE A 105 -15.07 8.12 22.46
C ILE A 105 -13.78 7.40 22.87
N GLY A 106 -13.87 6.09 23.08
CA GLY A 106 -12.72 5.22 23.34
C GLY A 106 -12.17 4.52 22.10
N GLY A 107 -12.97 4.42 21.05
CA GLY A 107 -12.59 3.77 19.79
C GLY A 107 -13.59 4.04 18.68
N CYS A 108 -13.12 4.01 17.44
CA CYS A 108 -13.94 4.18 16.25
C CYS A 108 -13.73 2.99 15.31
N ASN A 109 -14.82 2.44 14.78
CA ASN A 109 -14.76 1.30 13.89
C ASN A 109 -15.61 1.50 12.64
N LEU A 110 -15.06 1.04 11.52
CA LEU A 110 -15.77 0.88 10.26
C LEU A 110 -15.93 -0.62 10.00
N TYR A 111 -17.15 -1.05 9.69
CA TYR A 111 -17.44 -2.44 9.39
C TYR A 111 -18.15 -2.62 8.05
N PHE A 112 -17.86 -3.72 7.37
CA PHE A 112 -18.56 -4.19 6.19
C PHE A 112 -19.17 -5.56 6.46
N ASN A 113 -20.48 -5.70 6.29
CA ASN A 113 -21.14 -7.00 6.36
C ASN A 113 -21.02 -7.72 5.02
N ALA A 114 -20.59 -8.97 5.07
CA ALA A 114 -20.54 -9.88 3.92
C ALA A 114 -21.26 -11.18 4.31
N GLY A 115 -22.59 -11.20 4.18
CA GLY A 115 -23.38 -12.37 4.52
C GLY A 115 -23.33 -12.70 6.02
N LYS A 116 -22.75 -13.86 6.37
CA LYS A 116 -22.70 -14.40 7.75
C LYS A 116 -21.55 -13.84 8.61
N GLY A 117 -20.78 -12.89 8.11
CA GLY A 117 -19.71 -12.27 8.87
C GLY A 117 -19.49 -10.79 8.54
N TRP A 118 -18.51 -10.21 9.20
CA TRP A 118 -18.13 -8.82 9.08
C TRP A 118 -16.63 -8.68 8.92
N TYR A 119 -16.23 -7.69 8.13
CA TYR A 119 -14.88 -7.14 8.11
C TYR A 119 -14.89 -5.87 8.96
N GLY A 120 -14.03 -5.77 9.97
CA GLY A 120 -13.99 -4.64 10.91
C GLY A 120 -12.60 -4.05 11.04
N ALA A 121 -12.47 -2.73 10.89
CA ALA A 121 -11.22 -2.00 11.10
C ALA A 121 -11.42 -0.85 12.10
N THR A 122 -10.42 -0.66 12.95
CA THR A 122 -10.33 0.48 13.87
C THR A 122 -9.63 1.64 13.17
N PHE A 123 -10.04 2.88 13.43
CA PHE A 123 -9.34 4.07 12.94
C PHE A 123 -9.03 5.08 14.04
N ALA A 124 -8.10 5.99 13.72
CA ALA A 124 -7.48 6.94 14.64
C ALA A 124 -8.49 7.76 15.48
N PRO A 125 -8.08 8.23 16.67
CA PRO A 125 -8.94 9.02 17.54
C PRO A 125 -9.41 10.31 16.85
N LEU A 126 -10.63 10.73 17.16
CA LEU A 126 -11.28 11.89 16.55
C LEU A 126 -10.57 13.19 16.96
N GLY A 127 -10.02 13.90 15.99
CA GLY A 127 -9.53 15.26 16.16
C GLY A 127 -10.64 16.30 16.05
N SER A 128 -10.39 17.50 16.61
CA SER A 128 -11.26 18.68 16.47
C SER A 128 -11.20 19.35 15.08
N THR A 129 -10.37 18.82 14.18
CA THR A 129 -10.21 19.28 12.80
C THR A 129 -10.43 18.13 11.85
N TRP A 130 -10.75 18.42 10.58
CA TRP A 130 -10.89 17.39 9.57
C TRP A 130 -9.60 16.61 9.38
N GLN A 131 -9.72 15.29 9.50
CA GLN A 131 -8.65 14.33 9.29
C GLN A 131 -9.05 13.35 8.21
N ARG A 132 -8.13 13.05 7.30
CA ARG A 132 -8.34 12.03 6.28
C ARG A 132 -7.89 10.69 6.83
N ILE A 133 -8.83 9.75 6.91
CA ILE A 133 -8.59 8.37 7.29
C ILE A 133 -8.29 7.58 6.02
N VAL A 134 -7.30 6.69 6.12
CA VAL A 134 -6.93 5.72 5.10
C VAL A 134 -6.82 4.36 5.78
N LEU A 135 -7.64 3.41 5.34
CA LEU A 135 -7.64 2.03 5.82
C LEU A 135 -7.35 1.13 4.63
N ASP A 136 -6.28 0.36 4.71
CA ASP A 136 -6.03 -0.70 3.73
C ASP A 136 -6.89 -1.93 4.07
N ARG A 137 -7.26 -2.72 3.07
CA ARG A 137 -8.12 -3.90 3.24
C ARG A 137 -7.58 -4.90 4.27
N GLY A 138 -6.27 -5.04 4.37
CA GLY A 138 -5.62 -5.89 5.39
C GLY A 138 -5.79 -5.40 6.83
N ALA A 139 -6.19 -4.15 7.06
CA ALA A 139 -6.49 -3.64 8.40
C ALA A 139 -7.84 -4.12 8.96
N PHE A 140 -8.65 -4.79 8.12
CA PHE A 140 -9.95 -5.30 8.52
C PHE A 140 -9.81 -6.74 9.03
N GLY A 141 -10.01 -6.91 10.34
CA GLY A 141 -10.19 -8.23 10.95
C GLY A 141 -11.54 -8.84 10.59
N THR A 142 -11.66 -10.16 10.70
CA THR A 142 -12.90 -10.89 10.45
C THR A 142 -13.65 -11.18 11.74
N GLU A 143 -14.95 -10.92 11.76
CA GLU A 143 -15.89 -11.39 12.79
C GLU A 143 -16.90 -12.34 12.14
N GLY A 144 -17.04 -13.55 12.69
CA GLY A 144 -17.89 -14.60 12.08
C GLY A 144 -17.26 -15.17 10.80
N THR A 145 -18.09 -15.47 9.80
CA THR A 145 -17.67 -16.11 8.54
C THR A 145 -18.12 -15.28 7.33
N PRO A 146 -17.40 -14.21 6.98
CA PRO A 146 -17.78 -13.35 5.86
C PRO A 146 -17.69 -14.09 4.51
N GLU A 147 -18.64 -13.82 3.62
CA GLU A 147 -18.74 -14.42 2.27
C GLU A 147 -17.78 -13.80 1.22
N GLY A 148 -16.79 -13.02 1.65
CA GLY A 148 -15.86 -12.32 0.75
C GLY A 148 -16.24 -10.88 0.44
N TRP A 149 -15.27 -10.12 -0.08
CA TRP A 149 -15.44 -8.70 -0.40
C TRP A 149 -16.22 -8.44 -1.69
N SER A 150 -16.54 -9.50 -2.46
CA SER A 150 -17.36 -9.42 -3.67
C SER A 150 -18.86 -9.21 -3.37
N ALA A 151 -19.27 -9.45 -2.13
CA ALA A 151 -20.68 -9.48 -1.71
C ALA A 151 -20.92 -8.64 -0.44
N ILE A 152 -20.49 -7.39 -0.44
CA ILE A 152 -20.75 -6.47 0.69
C ILE A 152 -22.20 -6.01 0.67
N ARG A 153 -22.91 -6.28 1.77
CA ARG A 153 -24.36 -6.03 1.93
C ARG A 153 -24.69 -4.96 2.96
N GLY A 154 -23.72 -4.62 3.81
CA GLY A 154 -23.93 -3.67 4.88
C GLY A 154 -22.68 -2.87 5.20
N LEU A 155 -22.90 -1.66 5.67
CA LEU A 155 -21.90 -0.75 6.21
C LEU A 155 -22.32 -0.42 7.65
N ARG A 156 -21.39 -0.47 8.60
CA ARG A 156 -21.62 0.00 9.96
C ARG A 156 -20.53 0.95 10.40
N LEU A 157 -20.95 2.08 10.96
CA LEU A 157 -20.06 3.04 11.61
C LEU A 157 -20.36 3.00 13.12
N ALA A 158 -19.34 2.71 13.93
CA ALA A 158 -19.50 2.55 15.37
C ALA A 158 -18.49 3.42 16.15
N PHE A 159 -18.98 4.04 17.22
CA PHE A 159 -18.18 4.82 18.16
C PHE A 159 -18.39 4.28 19.57
N TRP A 160 -17.31 3.77 20.17
CA TRP A 160 -17.32 3.15 21.48
C TRP A 160 -17.26 4.20 22.59
N LYS A 161 -18.07 4.01 23.63
CA LYS A 161 -18.15 4.87 24.79
C LYS A 161 -16.90 4.73 25.65
N ALA A 162 -16.22 5.85 25.91
CA ALA A 162 -15.19 5.95 26.95
C ALA A 162 -15.72 6.68 28.19
N GLN A 163 -16.32 7.86 27.98
CA GLN A 163 -16.87 8.69 29.04
C GLN A 163 -18.35 9.01 28.76
N PRO A 164 -19.18 9.25 29.79
CA PRO A 164 -20.56 9.69 29.63
C PRO A 164 -20.62 11.17 29.22
N ARG A 165 -20.07 11.49 28.05
CA ARG A 165 -19.98 12.83 27.46
C ARG A 165 -20.60 12.85 26.06
N ARG A 166 -20.79 14.04 25.48
CA ARG A 166 -21.41 14.21 24.17
C ARG A 166 -20.38 14.64 23.13
N ILE A 167 -20.50 14.06 21.95
CA ILE A 167 -19.74 14.45 20.76
C ILE A 167 -20.62 14.24 19.52
N THR A 168 -20.43 15.07 18.51
CA THR A 168 -20.95 14.84 17.17
C THR A 168 -19.77 14.52 16.26
N VAL A 169 -19.87 13.42 15.51
CA VAL A 169 -18.87 13.04 14.52
C VAL A 169 -19.35 13.45 13.15
N TYR A 170 -18.56 14.27 12.45
CA TYR A 170 -18.78 14.57 11.05
C TYR A 170 -18.01 13.58 10.18
N LEU A 171 -18.69 13.05 9.17
CA LEU A 171 -18.18 12.05 8.23
C LEU A 171 -18.34 12.57 6.79
N GLY A 172 -17.23 12.68 6.08
CA GLY A 172 -17.23 12.94 4.63
C GLY A 172 -17.49 11.67 3.81
N PRO A 173 -17.48 11.78 2.47
CA PRO A 173 -17.68 10.62 1.61
C PRO A 173 -16.69 9.48 1.92
N ILE A 174 -17.20 8.24 1.89
CA ILE A 174 -16.39 7.03 1.95
C ILE A 174 -16.17 6.54 0.54
N GLU A 175 -14.90 6.49 0.14
CA GLU A 175 -14.48 6.03 -1.18
C GLU A 175 -13.54 4.85 -1.03
N THR A 176 -13.54 3.96 -2.01
CA THR A 176 -12.50 2.94 -2.16
C THR A 176 -11.75 3.09 -3.47
N VAL A 177 -10.47 2.73 -3.46
CA VAL A 177 -9.55 2.90 -4.59
C VAL A 177 -8.92 1.55 -4.95
N SER A 178 -8.89 1.23 -6.24
CA SER A 178 -8.19 0.05 -6.73
C SER A 178 -6.68 0.28 -6.65
N THR A 179 -5.95 -0.74 -6.25
CA THR A 179 -4.48 -0.75 -6.35
C THR A 179 -4.07 -1.72 -7.43
N ASP A 180 -3.07 -1.34 -8.22
CA ASP A 180 -2.45 -2.18 -9.25
C ASP A 180 -1.54 -3.25 -8.65
N VAL A 181 -1.02 -2.98 -7.46
CA VAL A 181 -0.15 -3.86 -6.69
C VAL A 181 -0.91 -4.39 -5.49
N VAL A 182 -0.82 -5.70 -5.26
CA VAL A 182 -1.35 -6.36 -4.07
C VAL A 182 -0.27 -7.18 -3.37
N VAL A 183 -0.27 -7.15 -2.04
CA VAL A 183 0.48 -8.08 -1.19
C VAL A 183 -0.48 -9.17 -0.74
N VAL A 184 -0.13 -10.42 -1.05
CA VAL A 184 -0.92 -11.59 -0.67
C VAL A 184 -0.44 -12.07 0.69
N ARG A 185 -1.32 -11.97 1.68
CA ARG A 185 -1.13 -12.54 3.01
C ARG A 185 -1.56 -14.01 2.96
N ASN A 186 -0.66 -14.89 3.42
CA ASN A 186 -1.04 -16.26 3.69
C ASN A 186 -1.75 -16.31 5.05
N ALA A 187 -3.09 -16.38 5.05
CA ALA A 187 -3.90 -16.47 6.26
C ALA A 187 -3.94 -17.90 6.83
N ARG A 188 -3.40 -18.89 6.10
CA ARG A 188 -3.33 -20.30 6.51
C ARG A 188 -2.12 -20.62 7.40
N VAL A 189 -1.08 -19.77 7.37
CA VAL A 189 0.20 -20.00 8.05
C VAL A 189 0.44 -18.94 9.13
N GLY A 190 -0.43 -18.94 10.15
CA GLY A 190 -0.24 -18.26 11.45
C GLY A 190 0.25 -16.80 11.43
N ASP A 191 0.74 -16.33 12.58
CA ASP A 191 1.12 -14.92 12.78
C ASP A 191 2.42 -14.50 12.05
N GLU A 192 3.27 -15.47 11.70
CA GLU A 192 4.57 -15.20 11.05
C GLU A 192 4.39 -14.68 9.62
N ALA A 193 3.51 -15.31 8.82
CA ALA A 193 3.25 -14.86 7.45
C ALA A 193 2.59 -13.46 7.41
N GLN A 194 1.80 -13.12 8.44
CA GLN A 194 1.24 -11.79 8.60
C GLN A 194 2.34 -10.75 8.80
N THR A 195 3.33 -11.03 9.65
CA THR A 195 4.45 -10.11 9.94
C THR A 195 5.21 -9.71 8.66
N TYR A 196 5.49 -10.67 7.77
CA TYR A 196 6.20 -10.39 6.52
C TYR A 196 5.33 -9.66 5.49
N SER A 197 4.02 -9.93 5.47
CA SER A 197 3.07 -9.25 4.61
C SER A 197 2.90 -7.77 4.98
N GLU A 198 2.81 -7.48 6.28
CA GLU A 198 2.78 -6.12 6.80
C GLU A 198 4.08 -5.37 6.54
N LEU A 199 5.24 -6.04 6.73
CA LEU A 199 6.53 -5.45 6.45
C LEU A 199 6.70 -5.11 4.97
N ALA A 200 6.38 -6.05 4.06
CA ALA A 200 6.44 -5.81 2.62
C ALA A 200 5.52 -4.65 2.20
N SER A 201 4.28 -4.63 2.71
CA SER A 201 3.33 -3.54 2.47
C SER A 201 3.88 -2.20 2.95
N SER A 202 4.44 -2.15 4.17
CA SER A 202 5.07 -0.94 4.72
C SER A 202 6.24 -0.44 3.86
N ILE A 203 7.11 -1.33 3.37
CA ILE A 203 8.24 -0.93 2.51
C ILE A 203 7.72 -0.38 1.18
N LEU A 204 6.75 -1.04 0.54
CA LEU A 204 6.15 -0.60 -0.72
C LEU A 204 5.44 0.76 -0.58
N LEU A 205 4.64 0.93 0.47
CA LEU A 205 4.01 2.20 0.79
C LEU A 205 5.06 3.29 0.94
N ARG A 206 6.11 3.07 1.74
CA ARG A 206 7.23 4.03 1.88
C ARG A 206 8.00 4.28 0.58
N ALA A 207 8.00 3.32 -0.35
CA ALA A 207 8.61 3.49 -1.67
C ALA A 207 7.78 4.36 -2.63
N GLY A 208 6.53 4.71 -2.29
CA GLY A 208 5.65 5.47 -3.20
C GLY A 208 4.57 4.62 -3.86
N ILE A 209 4.60 3.31 -3.65
CA ILE A 209 3.74 2.36 -4.32
C ILE A 209 2.46 2.20 -3.52
N ASP A 210 1.33 2.53 -4.14
CA ASP A 210 0.03 2.21 -3.57
C ASP A 210 -0.20 0.70 -3.69
N VAL A 211 -0.31 0.06 -2.53
CA VAL A 211 -0.48 -1.39 -2.42
C VAL A 211 -1.73 -1.68 -1.59
N GLY A 212 -2.48 -2.70 -2.00
CA GLY A 212 -3.55 -3.30 -1.22
C GLY A 212 -3.09 -4.61 -0.62
N THR A 213 -3.72 -5.05 0.46
CA THR A 213 -3.48 -6.39 1.04
C THR A 213 -4.70 -7.26 0.77
N VAL A 214 -4.46 -8.50 0.35
CA VAL A 214 -5.48 -9.52 0.08
C VAL A 214 -5.04 -10.84 0.71
N ASP A 215 -5.98 -11.73 1.00
CA ASP A 215 -5.67 -13.05 1.56
C ASP A 215 -5.73 -14.14 0.48
N ASP A 216 -5.27 -15.34 0.81
CA ASP A 216 -5.33 -16.52 -0.07
C ASP A 216 -6.74 -16.82 -0.59
N VAL A 217 -7.78 -16.67 0.24
CA VAL A 217 -9.18 -16.83 -0.17
C VAL A 217 -9.57 -15.80 -1.24
N ASP A 218 -9.13 -14.55 -1.08
CA ASP A 218 -9.42 -13.51 -2.08
C ASP A 218 -8.77 -13.83 -3.43
N VAL A 219 -7.57 -14.43 -3.42
CA VAL A 219 -6.88 -14.89 -4.64
C VAL A 219 -7.67 -15.99 -5.33
N GLU A 220 -8.17 -16.98 -4.59
CA GLU A 220 -9.03 -18.03 -5.13
C GLU A 220 -10.33 -17.49 -5.73
N GLU A 221 -10.86 -16.40 -5.18
CA GLU A 221 -12.07 -15.72 -5.67
C GLU A 221 -11.79 -14.73 -6.83
N GLY A 222 -10.55 -14.66 -7.31
CA GLY A 222 -10.20 -13.91 -8.51
C GLY A 222 -9.80 -12.45 -8.28
N VAL A 223 -9.39 -12.06 -7.06
CA VAL A 223 -8.98 -10.67 -6.76
C VAL A 223 -7.80 -10.18 -7.62
N LEU A 224 -7.00 -11.10 -8.17
CA LEU A 224 -5.88 -10.78 -9.04
C LEU A 224 -6.32 -10.24 -10.42
N GLN A 225 -7.59 -10.41 -10.79
CA GLN A 225 -8.10 -9.93 -12.07
C GLN A 225 -7.99 -8.41 -12.19
N GLY A 226 -7.26 -7.95 -13.22
CA GLY A 226 -6.99 -6.54 -13.47
C GLY A 226 -5.95 -5.91 -12.54
N LYS A 227 -5.25 -6.71 -11.72
CA LYS A 227 -4.02 -6.27 -11.04
C LYS A 227 -2.85 -6.31 -12.01
N GLN A 228 -1.78 -5.60 -11.68
CA GLN A 228 -0.54 -5.64 -12.46
C GLN A 228 0.52 -6.50 -11.77
N ILE A 229 0.59 -6.45 -10.43
CA ILE A 229 1.60 -7.19 -9.66
C ILE A 229 0.98 -7.81 -8.40
N ALA A 230 1.30 -9.09 -8.17
CA ALA A 230 1.04 -9.80 -6.93
C ALA A 230 2.37 -10.05 -6.19
N VAL A 231 2.45 -9.66 -4.92
CA VAL A 231 3.62 -9.85 -4.07
C VAL A 231 3.31 -10.94 -3.05
N TYR A 232 4.18 -11.95 -2.96
CA TYR A 232 4.11 -13.09 -2.05
C TYR A 232 5.31 -13.07 -1.10
N PRO A 233 5.24 -12.35 0.05
CA PRO A 233 6.36 -12.17 0.96
C PRO A 233 6.77 -13.46 1.70
N LEU A 234 5.80 -14.34 1.95
CA LEU A 234 6.01 -15.68 2.48
C LEU A 234 4.74 -16.51 2.25
N ASN A 235 4.79 -17.47 1.33
CA ASN A 235 3.64 -18.34 1.03
C ASN A 235 4.10 -19.77 0.64
N PRO A 236 4.58 -20.57 1.60
CA PRO A 236 5.18 -21.87 1.30
C PRO A 236 4.15 -22.94 0.89
N GLN A 237 2.87 -22.76 1.25
CA GLN A 237 1.82 -23.77 1.08
C GLN A 237 0.52 -23.14 0.52
N PRO A 238 0.55 -22.58 -0.70
CA PRO A 238 -0.66 -22.16 -1.39
C PRO A 238 -1.57 -23.36 -1.69
N SER A 239 -2.87 -23.13 -1.82
CA SER A 239 -3.81 -24.16 -2.28
C SER A 239 -3.70 -24.37 -3.80
N GLU A 240 -4.24 -25.48 -4.31
CA GLU A 240 -4.32 -25.69 -5.76
C GLU A 240 -5.12 -24.59 -6.48
N LYS A 241 -6.22 -24.11 -5.88
CA LYS A 241 -7.03 -23.02 -6.45
C LYS A 241 -6.27 -21.71 -6.51
N GLU A 242 -5.49 -21.42 -5.48
CA GLU A 242 -4.65 -20.23 -5.43
C GLU A 242 -3.55 -20.30 -6.51
N LEU A 243 -2.92 -21.47 -6.67
CA LEU A 243 -1.93 -21.69 -7.73
C LEU A 243 -2.55 -21.52 -9.13
N ASP A 244 -3.73 -22.10 -9.38
CA ASP A 244 -4.45 -21.94 -10.63
C ASP A 244 -4.77 -20.46 -10.93
N ALA A 245 -5.20 -19.70 -9.91
CA ALA A 245 -5.48 -18.28 -10.02
C ALA A 245 -4.23 -17.45 -10.33
N VAL A 246 -3.09 -17.76 -9.70
CA VAL A 246 -1.81 -17.08 -9.97
C VAL A 246 -1.29 -17.38 -11.38
N GLU A 247 -1.39 -18.63 -11.82
CA GLU A 247 -1.00 -19.01 -13.18
C GLU A 247 -1.88 -18.32 -14.24
N ALA A 248 -3.19 -18.19 -13.98
CA ALA A 248 -4.09 -17.40 -14.81
C ALA A 248 -3.71 -15.92 -14.84
N PHE A 249 -3.45 -15.33 -13.67
CA PHE A 249 -2.99 -13.96 -13.54
C PHE A 249 -1.71 -13.67 -14.36
N VAL A 250 -0.70 -14.54 -14.27
CA VAL A 250 0.54 -14.38 -15.06
C VAL A 250 0.28 -14.55 -16.56
N ARG A 251 -0.58 -15.49 -16.97
CA ARG A 251 -0.97 -15.67 -18.38
C ARG A 251 -1.66 -14.44 -18.96
N GLU A 252 -2.42 -13.72 -18.15
CA GLU A 252 -3.08 -12.46 -18.51
C GLU A 252 -2.13 -11.25 -18.49
N GLY A 253 -0.84 -11.45 -18.18
CA GLY A 253 0.16 -10.39 -18.17
C GLY A 253 0.45 -9.80 -16.79
N GLY A 254 -0.08 -10.40 -15.73
CA GLY A 254 0.33 -10.13 -14.35
C GLY A 254 1.80 -10.49 -14.10
N ARG A 255 2.39 -9.93 -13.03
CA ARG A 255 3.74 -10.25 -12.58
C ARG A 255 3.75 -10.65 -11.11
N VAL A 256 4.61 -11.59 -10.76
CA VAL A 256 4.75 -12.07 -9.38
C VAL A 256 6.08 -11.64 -8.79
N LEU A 257 6.08 -11.07 -7.58
CA LEU A 257 7.27 -10.96 -6.75
C LEU A 257 7.12 -11.95 -5.59
N ALA A 258 7.93 -12.99 -5.55
CA ALA A 258 7.89 -13.99 -4.48
C ALA A 258 9.17 -14.00 -3.64
N CYS A 259 9.08 -14.38 -2.38
CA CYS A 259 10.23 -14.45 -1.47
C CYS A 259 10.35 -15.83 -0.82
N TYR A 260 11.58 -16.27 -0.60
CA TYR A 260 11.93 -17.45 0.21
C TYR A 260 11.26 -18.76 -0.26
N ALA A 261 10.81 -19.61 0.64
CA ALA A 261 10.22 -20.91 0.32
C ALA A 261 8.97 -20.75 -0.56
N GLN A 262 8.91 -21.50 -1.66
CA GLN A 262 7.82 -21.48 -2.62
C GLN A 262 7.40 -22.88 -3.02
N HIS A 263 6.11 -23.02 -3.37
CA HIS A 263 5.60 -24.22 -4.00
C HIS A 263 6.28 -24.46 -5.37
N PRO A 264 6.57 -25.71 -5.78
CA PRO A 264 7.20 -26.01 -7.08
C PRO A 264 6.51 -25.38 -8.29
N ARG A 265 5.16 -25.30 -8.31
CA ARG A 265 4.41 -24.62 -9.38
C ARG A 265 4.73 -23.12 -9.46
N MET A 266 4.83 -22.44 -8.30
CA MET A 266 5.23 -21.03 -8.25
C MET A 266 6.71 -20.83 -8.65
N ALA A 267 7.59 -21.73 -8.21
CA ALA A 267 9.00 -21.71 -8.61
C ALA A 267 9.16 -21.86 -10.13
N ALA A 268 8.46 -22.83 -10.73
CA ALA A 268 8.46 -23.04 -12.18
C ALA A 268 7.88 -21.83 -12.94
N LEU A 269 6.81 -21.21 -12.41
CA LEU A 269 6.21 -20.00 -12.98
C LEU A 269 7.21 -18.85 -13.04
N LEU A 270 8.09 -18.73 -12.04
CA LEU A 270 9.16 -17.74 -11.98
C LEU A 270 10.45 -18.17 -12.69
N GLY A 271 10.50 -19.38 -13.26
CA GLY A 271 11.66 -19.92 -13.96
C GLY A 271 12.80 -20.37 -13.03
N LEU A 272 12.47 -20.89 -11.85
CA LEU A 272 13.41 -21.31 -10.82
C LEU A 272 13.50 -22.84 -10.71
N GLU A 273 14.67 -23.35 -10.35
CA GLU A 273 14.89 -24.76 -10.03
C GLU A 273 15.76 -24.95 -8.78
N GLY A 274 15.76 -26.19 -8.28
CA GLY A 274 16.70 -26.62 -7.24
C GLY A 274 16.52 -25.95 -5.88
N MET A 275 15.29 -25.51 -5.57
CA MET A 275 14.96 -24.85 -4.30
C MET A 275 15.23 -25.77 -3.12
N THR A 276 16.26 -25.43 -2.33
CA THR A 276 16.64 -26.15 -1.12
C THR A 276 17.07 -25.19 -0.03
N HIS A 277 16.56 -25.40 1.19
CA HIS A 277 16.93 -24.61 2.35
C HIS A 277 18.44 -24.67 2.62
N GLN A 278 19.06 -23.50 2.82
CA GLN A 278 20.46 -23.35 3.21
C GLN A 278 20.54 -22.42 4.41
N ARG A 279 20.94 -22.97 5.55
CA ARG A 279 21.33 -22.15 6.72
C ARG A 279 22.69 -21.49 6.47
N ALA A 280 22.89 -20.31 7.03
CA ALA A 280 24.21 -19.68 7.04
C ALA A 280 25.23 -20.59 7.75
N GLU A 281 26.36 -20.83 7.08
CA GLU A 281 27.47 -21.67 7.57
C GLU A 281 28.38 -20.90 8.54
N TYR A 282 28.42 -19.57 8.42
CA TYR A 282 29.17 -18.68 9.28
C TYR A 282 28.46 -17.33 9.46
N PRO A 283 28.73 -16.59 10.57
CA PRO A 283 28.12 -15.30 10.82
C PRO A 283 28.37 -14.32 9.66
N GLY A 284 27.29 -13.71 9.19
CA GLY A 284 27.36 -12.72 8.13
C GLY A 284 27.56 -13.29 6.73
N GLN A 285 27.46 -14.62 6.51
CA GLN A 285 27.51 -15.20 5.15
C GLN A 285 26.53 -14.48 4.19
N PHE A 286 25.30 -14.21 4.62
CA PHE A 286 24.30 -13.51 3.82
C PHE A 286 24.03 -12.12 4.39
N SER A 287 24.92 -11.16 4.13
CA SER A 287 24.87 -9.81 4.73
C SER A 287 24.39 -8.71 3.77
N ARG A 288 24.56 -8.91 2.46
CA ARG A 288 24.25 -7.90 1.44
C ARG A 288 23.90 -8.57 0.12
N MET A 289 22.89 -8.00 -0.54
CA MET A 289 22.49 -8.34 -1.89
C MET A 289 23.16 -7.32 -2.82
N ARG A 290 24.18 -7.76 -3.56
CA ARG A 290 24.93 -6.91 -4.50
C ARG A 290 24.33 -7.06 -5.88
N PHE A 291 23.88 -5.95 -6.47
CA PHE A 291 23.33 -5.99 -7.83
C PHE A 291 24.44 -6.18 -8.87
N VAL A 292 24.12 -6.92 -9.92
CA VAL A 292 25.04 -7.15 -11.04
C VAL A 292 25.31 -5.83 -11.78
N PRO A 293 26.50 -5.64 -12.41
CA PRO A 293 26.84 -4.38 -13.08
C PRO A 293 25.87 -3.96 -14.20
N ASP A 294 25.20 -4.92 -14.83
CA ASP A 294 24.21 -4.74 -15.89
C ASP A 294 22.77 -4.76 -15.37
N ALA A 295 22.57 -4.55 -14.06
CA ALA A 295 21.24 -4.36 -13.50
C ALA A 295 20.54 -3.17 -14.20
N PRO A 296 19.22 -3.22 -14.43
CA PRO A 296 18.49 -2.11 -15.01
C PRO A 296 18.67 -0.81 -14.21
N PRO A 297 18.43 0.38 -14.80
CA PRO A 297 18.48 1.62 -14.06
C PRO A 297 17.51 1.67 -12.87
N GLY A 298 17.90 2.37 -11.80
CA GLY A 298 17.06 2.62 -10.61
C GLY A 298 17.31 1.68 -9.43
N PHE A 299 18.02 0.57 -9.63
CA PHE A 299 18.44 -0.29 -8.52
C PHE A 299 19.58 0.37 -7.71
N PRO A 300 19.61 0.18 -6.37
CA PRO A 300 20.77 0.56 -5.59
C PRO A 300 21.97 -0.34 -5.93
N ALA A 301 23.19 0.08 -5.60
CA ALA A 301 24.38 -0.75 -5.80
C ALA A 301 24.33 -2.03 -4.95
N GLU A 302 23.84 -1.91 -3.71
CA GLU A 302 23.63 -3.03 -2.80
C GLU A 302 22.44 -2.75 -1.85
N VAL A 303 21.91 -3.83 -1.26
CA VAL A 303 20.94 -3.77 -0.17
C VAL A 303 21.48 -4.63 0.97
N ARG A 304 21.61 -4.08 2.17
CA ARG A 304 22.05 -4.83 3.36
C ARG A 304 20.87 -5.58 3.98
N GLN A 305 21.15 -6.82 4.38
CA GLN A 305 20.20 -7.68 5.08
C GLN A 305 20.98 -8.76 5.82
N ALA A 306 20.75 -8.89 7.13
CA ALA A 306 21.38 -9.92 7.95
C ALA A 306 20.58 -11.22 7.93
N SER A 307 20.59 -11.95 6.81
CA SER A 307 19.84 -13.19 6.66
C SER A 307 20.58 -14.35 7.35
N TRP A 308 19.85 -15.17 8.11
CA TRP A 308 20.40 -16.36 8.79
C TRP A 308 20.23 -17.65 7.99
N ASN A 309 19.45 -17.62 6.91
CA ASN A 309 19.29 -18.68 5.93
C ASN A 309 18.84 -18.08 4.58
N ILE A 310 18.80 -18.91 3.56
CA ILE A 310 18.21 -18.63 2.25
C ILE A 310 17.59 -19.91 1.68
N GLU A 311 16.79 -19.78 0.63
CA GLU A 311 16.57 -20.85 -0.33
C GLU A 311 17.65 -20.79 -1.40
N ARG A 312 18.46 -21.86 -1.50
CA ARG A 312 19.38 -22.04 -2.63
C ARG A 312 18.53 -22.34 -3.86
N VAL A 313 18.68 -21.52 -4.90
CA VAL A 313 17.92 -21.64 -6.14
C VAL A 313 18.81 -21.32 -7.34
N ARG A 314 18.41 -21.77 -8.53
CA ARG A 314 19.04 -21.39 -9.80
C ARG A 314 17.99 -20.97 -10.83
N PRO A 315 18.32 -20.04 -11.74
CA PRO A 315 17.49 -19.75 -12.90
C PRO A 315 17.49 -20.94 -13.88
N ALA A 316 16.32 -21.31 -14.38
CA ALA A 316 16.13 -22.49 -15.24
C ALA A 316 15.23 -22.25 -16.46
N GLY A 317 14.38 -21.22 -16.43
CA GLY A 317 13.42 -20.96 -17.50
C GLY A 317 12.87 -19.54 -17.47
N GLN A 318 11.89 -19.23 -18.31
CA GLN A 318 11.19 -17.92 -18.34
C GLN A 318 12.11 -16.70 -18.52
N GLY A 319 13.29 -16.87 -19.14
CA GLY A 319 14.30 -15.80 -19.21
C GLY A 319 14.88 -15.41 -17.85
N ALA A 320 14.79 -16.30 -16.86
CA ALA A 320 15.29 -16.07 -15.52
C ALA A 320 16.81 -15.83 -15.53
N ARG A 321 17.24 -14.81 -14.79
CA ARG A 321 18.65 -14.46 -14.61
C ARG A 321 18.89 -13.91 -13.22
N VAL A 322 20.11 -14.07 -12.73
CA VAL A 322 20.53 -13.47 -11.46
C VAL A 322 20.61 -11.95 -11.63
N LEU A 323 19.93 -11.23 -10.74
CA LEU A 323 19.91 -9.76 -10.69
C LEU A 323 20.76 -9.24 -9.52
N ALA A 324 20.86 -10.02 -8.43
CA ALA A 324 21.75 -9.73 -7.32
C ALA A 324 22.30 -11.03 -6.72
N GLU A 325 23.52 -10.97 -6.20
CA GLU A 325 24.18 -12.06 -5.48
C GLU A 325 24.38 -11.73 -4.01
N TRP A 326 24.41 -12.74 -3.16
CA TRP A 326 24.78 -12.57 -1.77
C TRP A 326 26.29 -12.36 -1.62
N GLN A 327 26.63 -11.31 -0.89
CA GLN A 327 27.95 -11.08 -0.35
C GLN A 327 27.92 -11.20 1.19
N ASP A 328 29.05 -11.62 1.74
CA ASP A 328 29.22 -11.75 3.18
C ASP A 328 29.55 -10.42 3.88
N GLY A 329 29.74 -10.48 5.19
CA GLY A 329 30.06 -9.34 6.07
C GLY A 329 31.37 -8.62 5.73
N GLU A 330 32.25 -9.22 4.92
CA GLU A 330 33.50 -8.62 4.41
C GLU A 330 33.38 -8.15 2.96
N GLY A 331 32.29 -8.51 2.26
CA GLY A 331 32.01 -8.08 0.89
C GLY A 331 32.44 -9.12 -0.15
N LYS A 332 32.81 -10.32 0.30
CA LYS A 332 33.16 -11.42 -0.58
C LYS A 332 31.90 -12.09 -1.11
N ALA A 333 31.90 -12.41 -2.40
CA ALA A 333 30.81 -13.14 -3.03
C ALA A 333 30.68 -14.55 -2.43
N THR A 334 29.45 -14.94 -2.12
CA THR A 334 29.14 -16.28 -1.59
C THR A 334 28.85 -17.30 -2.68
N GLY A 335 28.59 -16.84 -3.91
CA GLY A 335 28.16 -17.67 -5.03
C GLY A 335 26.66 -18.02 -5.02
N PHE A 336 25.88 -17.49 -4.08
CA PHE A 336 24.43 -17.71 -4.03
C PHE A 336 23.65 -16.53 -4.62
N PRO A 337 22.69 -16.78 -5.53
CA PRO A 337 21.76 -15.76 -5.99
C PRO A 337 20.93 -15.20 -4.82
N ALA A 338 20.84 -13.87 -4.73
CA ALA A 338 19.96 -13.19 -3.80
C ALA A 338 18.63 -12.81 -4.44
N ILE A 339 18.68 -12.31 -5.67
CA ILE A 339 17.50 -11.92 -6.43
C ILE A 339 17.60 -12.50 -7.84
N ILE A 340 16.54 -13.16 -8.29
CA ILE A 340 16.39 -13.66 -9.65
C ILE A 340 15.24 -12.91 -10.30
N LEU A 341 15.43 -12.50 -11.55
CA LEU A 341 14.46 -11.77 -12.36
C LEU A 341 14.12 -12.60 -13.58
N SER A 342 12.84 -12.70 -13.94
CA SER A 342 12.33 -13.43 -15.10
C SER A 342 11.24 -12.64 -15.83
N ASN A 343 10.77 -13.16 -16.96
CA ASN A 343 9.70 -12.53 -17.76
C ASN A 343 8.36 -12.46 -17.02
N THR A 344 8.14 -13.37 -16.07
CA THR A 344 6.89 -13.51 -15.29
C THR A 344 6.96 -12.84 -13.93
N GLY A 345 8.14 -12.41 -13.48
CA GLY A 345 8.28 -11.89 -12.13
C GLY A 345 9.71 -11.75 -11.61
N ALA A 346 9.82 -11.67 -10.29
CA ALA A 346 11.09 -11.68 -9.58
C ALA A 346 10.98 -12.54 -8.33
N TYR A 347 12.13 -13.01 -7.86
CA TYR A 347 12.27 -13.87 -6.71
C TYR A 347 13.39 -13.38 -5.80
N VAL A 348 13.12 -13.25 -4.50
CA VAL A 348 14.13 -12.97 -3.47
C VAL A 348 14.37 -14.25 -2.67
N SER A 349 15.61 -14.69 -2.54
CA SER A 349 15.95 -15.99 -1.93
C SER A 349 15.72 -16.07 -0.41
N HIS A 350 15.26 -14.99 0.21
CA HIS A 350 14.92 -14.91 1.63
C HIS A 350 13.74 -13.94 1.81
N VAL A 351 13.08 -14.00 2.97
CA VAL A 351 12.08 -13.02 3.36
C VAL A 351 12.72 -11.63 3.49
N LEU A 352 11.92 -10.58 3.28
CA LEU A 352 12.38 -9.21 3.48
C LEU A 352 12.51 -8.92 4.98
N LEU A 353 13.64 -8.34 5.40
CA LEU A 353 13.86 -7.89 6.78
C LEU A 353 13.81 -6.34 6.88
N ARG A 354 13.92 -5.80 8.10
CA ARG A 354 13.79 -4.35 8.36
C ARG A 354 15.05 -3.53 8.08
N ASP A 355 16.22 -4.18 7.97
CA ASP A 355 17.50 -3.50 7.77
C ASP A 355 17.51 -2.68 6.47
N ASP A 356 18.32 -1.62 6.42
CA ASP A 356 18.58 -0.87 5.18
C ASP A 356 17.31 -0.41 4.44
N ALA A 357 16.38 0.18 5.22
CA ALA A 357 15.03 0.48 4.77
C ALA A 357 14.99 1.37 3.51
N GLU A 358 15.94 2.31 3.34
CA GLU A 358 16.00 3.18 2.17
C GLU A 358 16.36 2.40 0.90
N ASN A 359 17.41 1.57 0.94
CA ASN A 359 17.80 0.78 -0.22
C ASN A 359 16.76 -0.31 -0.52
N LYS A 360 16.06 -0.87 0.48
CA LYS A 360 14.92 -1.77 0.24
C LYS A 360 13.75 -1.08 -0.46
N GLN A 361 13.44 0.17 -0.09
CA GLN A 361 12.44 0.97 -0.80
C GLN A 361 12.84 1.20 -2.26
N ARG A 362 14.10 1.62 -2.50
CA ARG A 362 14.65 1.81 -3.85
C ARG A 362 14.61 0.50 -4.66
N MET A 363 15.05 -0.61 -4.06
CA MET A 363 15.02 -1.95 -4.67
C MET A 363 13.60 -2.37 -5.07
N LEU A 364 12.61 -2.28 -4.18
CA LEU A 364 11.25 -2.69 -4.51
C LEU A 364 10.61 -1.78 -5.56
N ALA A 365 10.86 -0.46 -5.50
CA ALA A 365 10.40 0.45 -6.54
C ALA A 365 11.02 0.11 -7.91
N ALA A 366 12.33 -0.16 -7.94
CA ALA A 366 13.03 -0.55 -9.17
C ALA A 366 12.56 -1.90 -9.72
N LEU A 367 12.36 -2.91 -8.85
CA LEU A 367 11.80 -4.21 -9.24
C LEU A 367 10.42 -4.06 -9.85
N LEU A 368 9.48 -3.43 -9.15
CA LEU A 368 8.10 -3.31 -9.61
C LEU A 368 7.99 -2.42 -10.85
N GLY A 369 8.75 -1.32 -10.89
CA GLY A 369 8.81 -0.45 -12.05
C GLY A 369 9.51 -1.07 -13.26
N TYR A 370 10.44 -2.00 -13.06
CA TYR A 370 11.01 -2.79 -14.15
C TYR A 370 10.00 -3.82 -14.67
N LEU A 371 9.34 -4.53 -13.76
CA LEU A 371 8.32 -5.52 -14.10
C LEU A 371 7.13 -4.89 -14.82
N ARG A 372 6.70 -3.69 -14.39
CA ARG A 372 5.57 -2.92 -14.91
C ARG A 372 5.88 -1.41 -14.93
N PRO A 373 6.41 -0.89 -16.04
CA PRO A 373 6.82 0.51 -16.17
C PRO A 373 5.73 1.54 -15.87
N GLU A 374 4.46 1.17 -16.04
CA GLU A 374 3.31 2.06 -15.76
C GLU A 374 3.24 2.49 -14.29
N ILE A 375 3.78 1.68 -13.37
CA ILE A 375 3.78 1.96 -11.93
C ILE A 375 4.63 3.19 -11.58
N TRP A 376 5.64 3.52 -12.40
CA TRP A 376 6.55 4.62 -12.14
C TRP A 376 5.85 5.98 -12.07
N GLU A 377 4.83 6.20 -12.89
CA GLU A 377 4.14 7.49 -12.93
C GLU A 377 3.43 7.77 -11.60
N THR A 378 2.71 6.79 -11.08
CA THR A 378 2.06 6.88 -9.76
C THR A 378 3.10 6.90 -8.63
N THR A 379 4.11 6.04 -8.69
CA THR A 379 5.14 5.92 -7.64
C THR A 379 5.91 7.22 -7.45
N THR A 380 6.38 7.84 -8.54
CA THR A 380 7.14 9.09 -8.47
C THR A 380 6.28 10.30 -8.12
N ARG A 381 5.01 10.33 -8.54
CA ARG A 381 4.04 11.33 -8.08
C ARG A 381 3.84 11.25 -6.57
N ASN A 382 3.60 10.04 -6.05
CA ASN A 382 3.38 9.80 -4.63
C ASN A 382 4.63 10.08 -3.79
N ALA A 383 5.81 9.65 -4.27
CA ALA A 383 7.08 9.94 -3.62
C ALA A 383 7.31 11.45 -3.50
N LEU A 384 7.06 12.23 -4.56
CA LEU A 384 7.19 13.69 -4.51
C LEU A 384 6.15 14.36 -3.62
N ALA A 385 4.89 13.89 -3.66
CA ALA A 385 3.84 14.41 -2.79
C ALA A 385 4.23 14.26 -1.31
N ARG A 386 4.63 13.06 -0.89
CA ARG A 386 5.11 12.80 0.47
C ARG A 386 6.37 13.55 0.83
N ALA A 387 7.30 13.71 -0.11
CA ALA A 387 8.50 14.51 0.11
C ALA A 387 8.14 15.95 0.53
N GLY A 388 6.99 16.48 0.06
CA GLY A 388 6.46 17.76 0.50
C GLY A 388 5.62 17.74 1.78
N GLU A 389 5.29 16.58 2.33
CA GLU A 389 4.52 16.47 3.57
C GLU A 389 5.47 16.40 4.77
N PHE A 390 5.24 17.26 5.77
CA PHE A 390 6.04 17.25 6.99
C PHE A 390 5.18 17.69 8.18
N GLY A 391 5.06 16.82 9.20
CA GLY A 391 4.23 17.08 10.38
C GLY A 391 2.79 17.45 10.02
N ARG A 392 2.38 18.70 10.29
CA ARG A 392 1.05 19.24 9.97
C ARG A 392 0.92 19.79 8.55
N TRP A 393 2.03 19.98 7.84
CA TRP A 393 2.02 20.57 6.50
C TRP A 393 1.86 19.47 5.46
N ARG A 394 0.97 19.72 4.48
CA ARG A 394 0.60 18.76 3.44
C ARG A 394 1.16 19.10 2.05
N THR A 395 1.99 20.14 1.96
CA THR A 395 2.68 20.53 0.72
C THR A 395 4.05 21.10 1.05
N PHE A 396 5.01 20.92 0.14
CA PHE A 396 6.39 21.39 0.33
C PHE A 396 6.43 22.89 0.62
N GLY A 397 5.67 23.69 -0.15
CA GLY A 397 5.62 25.13 0.06
C GLY A 397 5.00 25.55 1.41
N ALA A 398 4.02 24.80 1.93
CA ALA A 398 3.47 25.05 3.26
C ALA A 398 4.48 24.66 4.36
N ALA A 399 5.17 23.53 4.20
CA ALA A 399 6.23 23.08 5.10
C ALA A 399 7.36 24.11 5.16
N GLU A 400 7.88 24.53 4.01
CA GLU A 400 8.94 25.53 3.91
C GLU A 400 8.56 26.85 4.60
N ARG A 401 7.37 27.41 4.30
CA ARG A 401 6.91 28.64 4.96
C ARG A 401 6.75 28.47 6.47
N GLY A 402 6.17 27.34 6.90
CA GLY A 402 5.93 27.04 8.30
C GLY A 402 7.22 26.85 9.10
N ILE A 403 8.17 26.07 8.56
CA ILE A 403 9.49 25.84 9.16
C ILE A 403 10.27 27.15 9.23
N ARG A 404 10.28 27.96 8.17
CA ARG A 404 10.93 29.28 8.18
C ARG A 404 10.30 30.22 9.21
N ALA A 405 8.98 30.21 9.37
CA ALA A 405 8.30 31.01 10.40
C ALA A 405 8.67 30.57 11.83
N LEU A 406 8.73 29.25 12.09
CA LEU A 406 9.19 28.71 13.38
C LEU A 406 10.66 29.07 13.65
N ALA A 407 11.53 28.93 12.65
CA ALA A 407 12.94 29.26 12.78
C ALA A 407 13.17 30.72 13.18
N LYS A 408 12.37 31.66 12.64
CA LYS A 408 12.37 33.07 13.05
C LYS A 408 11.95 33.23 14.51
N GLN A 409 10.88 32.55 14.93
CA GLN A 409 10.37 32.62 16.31
C GLN A 409 11.37 32.05 17.32
N THR A 410 12.12 31.01 16.94
CA THR A 410 13.09 30.35 17.84
C THR A 410 14.53 30.87 17.67
N GLY A 411 14.76 31.90 16.87
CA GLY A 411 16.11 32.43 16.61
C GLY A 411 17.07 31.47 15.87
N ARG A 412 16.55 30.46 15.16
CA ARG A 412 17.33 29.41 14.47
C ARG A 412 17.46 29.63 12.96
N THR A 413 17.13 30.81 12.46
CA THR A 413 17.11 31.12 11.01
C THR A 413 18.42 30.77 10.30
N ALA A 414 19.58 31.12 10.88
CA ALA A 414 20.88 30.86 10.27
C ALA A 414 21.19 29.37 10.09
N THR A 415 20.69 28.51 10.98
CA THR A 415 20.83 27.05 10.89
C THR A 415 19.83 26.44 9.92
N VAL A 416 18.61 26.97 9.86
CA VAL A 416 17.50 26.36 9.09
C VAL A 416 17.52 26.75 7.61
N GLU A 417 17.95 27.97 7.26
CA GLU A 417 17.86 28.45 5.88
C GLU A 417 18.73 27.65 4.88
N PRO A 418 19.96 27.22 5.21
CA PRO A 418 20.73 26.33 4.33
C PRO A 418 20.05 24.99 4.05
N GLU A 419 19.44 24.38 5.07
CA GLU A 419 18.72 23.11 4.96
C GLU A 419 17.46 23.25 4.10
N LEU A 420 16.68 24.31 4.31
CA LEU A 420 15.53 24.62 3.44
C LEU A 420 15.95 24.86 1.99
N ALA A 421 17.10 25.51 1.76
CA ALA A 421 17.62 25.70 0.41
C ALA A 421 18.06 24.38 -0.24
N ALA A 422 18.66 23.46 0.52
CA ALA A 422 18.99 22.11 0.06
C ALA A 422 17.73 21.31 -0.29
N ALA A 423 16.76 21.26 0.62
CA ALA A 423 15.47 20.59 0.40
C ALA A 423 14.73 21.16 -0.83
N ARG A 424 14.78 22.49 -1.05
CA ARG A 424 14.19 23.13 -2.24
C ARG A 424 14.86 22.68 -3.54
N ARG A 425 16.20 22.60 -3.56
CA ARG A 425 16.95 22.12 -4.74
C ARG A 425 16.61 20.66 -5.03
N ALA A 426 16.59 19.82 -4.01
CA ALA A 426 16.24 18.40 -4.13
C ALA A 426 14.80 18.21 -4.63
N TYR A 427 13.83 18.96 -4.08
CA TYR A 427 12.44 18.93 -4.52
C TYR A 427 12.28 19.39 -5.98
N ALA A 428 12.97 20.46 -6.37
CA ALA A 428 12.96 20.96 -7.75
C ALA A 428 13.59 19.96 -8.73
N LEU A 429 14.68 19.31 -8.34
CA LEU A 429 15.36 18.27 -9.12
C LEU A 429 14.45 17.06 -9.32
N ALA A 430 13.84 16.53 -8.25
CA ALA A 430 12.87 15.44 -8.30
C ALA A 430 11.70 15.76 -9.25
N ASN A 431 11.16 16.98 -9.15
CA ASN A 431 10.07 17.43 -10.02
C ASN A 431 10.51 17.53 -11.50
N SER A 432 11.74 18.00 -11.76
CA SER A 432 12.32 18.06 -13.10
C SER A 432 12.47 16.67 -13.73
N HIS A 433 13.04 15.71 -12.99
CA HIS A 433 13.15 14.32 -13.45
C HIS A 433 11.78 13.71 -13.77
N ARG A 434 10.77 13.94 -12.90
CA ARG A 434 9.41 13.45 -13.14
C ARG A 434 8.78 14.05 -14.39
N ASN A 435 8.90 15.36 -14.58
CA ASN A 435 8.37 16.05 -15.77
C ASN A 435 9.06 15.58 -17.06
N ALA A 436 10.35 15.24 -16.97
CA ALA A 436 11.11 14.63 -18.06
C ALA A 436 10.87 13.11 -18.21
N ARG A 437 9.97 12.50 -17.43
CA ARG A 437 9.69 11.06 -17.37
C ARG A 437 10.93 10.19 -17.06
N ARG A 438 11.96 10.77 -16.42
CA ARG A 438 13.15 10.07 -15.91
C ARG A 438 12.87 9.51 -14.52
N PHE A 439 11.93 8.57 -14.44
CA PHE A 439 11.31 8.16 -13.17
C PHE A 439 12.29 7.55 -12.16
N THR A 440 13.26 6.77 -12.63
CA THR A 440 14.30 6.16 -11.79
C THR A 440 15.18 7.19 -11.09
N GLU A 441 15.26 8.42 -11.62
CA GLU A 441 16.05 9.53 -11.06
C GLU A 441 15.24 10.40 -10.07
N VAL A 442 13.95 10.12 -9.86
CA VAL A 442 13.08 10.93 -8.98
C VAL A 442 13.27 10.58 -7.51
N LEU A 443 13.46 9.28 -7.21
CA LEU A 443 13.34 8.77 -5.84
C LEU A 443 14.42 9.30 -4.89
N GLU A 444 15.66 9.42 -5.36
CA GLU A 444 16.78 9.87 -4.53
C GLU A 444 16.67 11.35 -4.14
N PRO A 445 16.47 12.29 -5.09
CA PRO A 445 16.21 13.69 -4.72
C PRO A 445 14.93 13.85 -3.89
N ALA A 446 13.88 13.05 -4.11
CA ALA A 446 12.68 13.09 -3.27
C ALA A 446 12.95 12.66 -1.82
N ALA A 447 13.79 11.63 -1.60
CA ALA A 447 14.20 11.21 -0.27
C ALA A 447 15.10 12.25 0.42
N GLU A 448 15.95 12.95 -0.32
CA GLU A 448 16.78 14.05 0.20
C GLU A 448 15.97 15.23 0.75
N VAL A 449 14.74 15.46 0.27
CA VAL A 449 13.87 16.51 0.83
C VAL A 449 13.48 16.24 2.30
N GLN A 450 13.40 14.96 2.69
CA GLN A 450 12.95 14.53 4.03
C GLN A 450 14.10 14.37 5.03
N ARG A 451 15.34 14.36 4.56
CA ARG A 451 16.55 14.38 5.39
C ARG A 451 16.82 15.82 5.81
#